data_AF-A0A3A6VJU5-F1
#
_entry.id   AF-A0A3A6VJU5-F1
#
_cell.length_a   1.000
_cell.length_b   1.000
_cell.length_c   1.000
_cell.angle_alpha   90.00
_cell.angle_beta   90.00
_cell.angle_gamma   90.00
#
_symmetry.space_group_name_H-M   'P 1'
#
loop_
_entity.id
_entity.type
_entity.pdbx_description
1 polymer ?
#
loop_
_entity_poly.entity_id
_entity_poly.type
_entity_poly.pdbx_seq_one_letter_code
_entity_poly.pdbx_strand_id
1 'polypeptide(L)'
;MKVLFDKTAQNNPGSGITPSSKSNEICTSSICMKSKLPADVVAKHLHGLQSTMVDRRNPDLSDSKSLMKSAKAHAILKTGTEIDMLTATGISEDDLPSSKGAIPMTAPEELTMKATWKNKNQERGISGRDASVFGGLGVLVISPDTKVMNIPKMNALAVPASFLAKYGAELIPLDQPFTLDTVDKSSLENLYLVEYQWDADYIQDYVMNIRGGGGLFVETHPFPHVFTPLSPACRGALILGVERKDGAFDFAAFEIPFGYTMKIASNVIHGDSFFVGPYAIALTETELADSVLLKQDTPQRDIQRVTQVPTKVFTIFLIEETKLASQINRKMMADKICQEGLSGKRLGFFKESSPKVSTEARHCSDAEQDIHDQQFGLVPCLTK
;
A
#
# COMPACT_ATOMS: atom_id res chain seq x y z
N MET A 1 -10.15 -4.91 -37.64
CA MET A 1 -10.92 -3.84 -38.32
C MET A 1 -10.05 -2.60 -38.43
N LYS A 2 -9.09 -2.68 -39.35
CA LYS A 2 -8.19 -1.62 -39.76
C LYS A 2 -8.84 -1.00 -41.01
N VAL A 3 -8.77 0.31 -41.18
CA VAL A 3 -9.35 1.13 -42.28
C VAL A 3 -10.77 1.63 -42.01
N LEU A 4 -10.90 2.83 -41.41
CA LEU A 4 -11.95 3.82 -41.73
C LEU A 4 -11.82 5.15 -40.97
N PHE A 5 -10.64 5.78 -40.88
CA PHE A 5 -10.54 7.19 -40.45
C PHE A 5 -9.38 7.90 -41.14
N ASP A 6 -9.46 8.02 -42.46
CA ASP A 6 -8.68 8.98 -43.24
C ASP A 6 -9.62 9.61 -44.27
N LYS A 7 -10.11 10.82 -43.94
CA LYS A 7 -10.54 11.89 -44.87
C LYS A 7 -11.45 12.89 -44.14
N THR A 8 -10.86 13.95 -43.59
CA THR A 8 -11.38 15.32 -43.72
C THR A 8 -10.33 16.30 -43.22
N ALA A 9 -9.36 16.61 -44.07
CA ALA A 9 -8.49 17.77 -43.92
C ALA A 9 -8.51 18.51 -45.26
N GLN A 10 -9.28 19.59 -45.34
CA GLN A 10 -8.97 20.79 -46.11
C GLN A 10 -10.10 21.84 -46.00
N ASN A 11 -9.66 23.10 -45.82
CA ASN A 11 -10.34 24.38 -46.04
C ASN A 11 -11.06 25.04 -44.85
N ASN A 12 -10.33 25.91 -44.14
CA ASN A 12 -10.67 27.35 -44.05
C ASN A 12 -9.50 28.17 -43.47
N PRO A 13 -9.11 29.30 -44.10
CA PRO A 13 -8.09 30.21 -43.58
C PRO A 13 -8.74 31.37 -42.80
N GLY A 14 -8.12 31.77 -41.69
CA GLY A 14 -8.33 33.09 -41.08
C GLY A 14 -9.24 33.13 -39.85
N SER A 15 -8.62 33.03 -38.69
CA SER A 15 -9.00 33.82 -37.51
C SER A 15 -7.83 33.75 -36.53
N GLY A 16 -7.23 34.91 -36.25
CA GLY A 16 -6.11 35.02 -35.34
C GLY A 16 -6.52 34.60 -33.93
N ILE A 17 -5.98 33.46 -33.49
CA ILE A 17 -6.03 33.06 -32.09
C ILE A 17 -4.68 33.41 -31.49
N THR A 18 -4.67 34.49 -30.71
CA THR A 18 -3.63 34.81 -29.73
C THR A 18 -3.30 33.54 -28.93
N PRO A 19 -2.03 33.18 -28.69
CA PRO A 19 -1.70 31.98 -27.94
C PRO A 19 -2.15 32.14 -26.49
N SER A 20 -3.36 31.66 -26.21
CA SER A 20 -3.90 31.53 -24.87
C SER A 20 -2.96 30.64 -24.07
N SER A 21 -2.52 31.15 -22.92
CA SER A 21 -1.63 30.46 -22.01
C SER A 21 -2.25 29.14 -21.53
N LYS A 22 -1.66 28.03 -22.01
CA LYS A 22 -1.40 26.77 -21.28
C LYS A 22 -2.51 26.27 -20.35
N SER A 23 -3.51 25.55 -20.87
CA SER A 23 -4.19 24.57 -20.01
C SER A 23 -3.25 23.37 -19.84
N ASN A 24 -2.67 23.21 -18.65
CA ASN A 24 -1.95 22.00 -18.26
C ASN A 24 -2.95 20.89 -17.91
N GLU A 25 -3.89 20.61 -18.82
CA GLU A 25 -4.94 19.61 -18.63
C GLU A 25 -4.76 18.49 -19.65
N ILE A 26 -5.03 17.27 -19.20
CA ILE A 26 -5.06 16.05 -20.00
C ILE A 26 -6.52 15.62 -20.03
N CYS A 27 -7.11 15.59 -21.23
CA CYS A 27 -8.53 15.31 -21.39
C CYS A 27 -8.76 14.12 -22.32
N THR A 28 -9.78 13.34 -22.03
CA THR A 28 -10.45 12.42 -22.98
C THR A 28 -11.74 13.07 -23.48
N SER A 29 -12.59 12.31 -24.17
CA SER A 29 -13.91 12.78 -24.62
C SER A 29 -14.87 13.14 -23.47
N SER A 30 -14.62 12.65 -22.25
CA SER A 30 -15.58 12.76 -21.14
C SER A 30 -14.98 13.25 -19.83
N ILE A 31 -13.66 13.20 -19.65
CA ILE A 31 -12.99 13.51 -18.38
C ILE A 31 -11.69 14.28 -18.62
N CYS A 32 -11.33 15.13 -17.67
CA CYS A 32 -10.07 15.88 -17.67
C CYS A 32 -9.36 15.73 -16.32
N MET A 33 -8.03 15.67 -16.34
CA MET A 33 -7.18 15.75 -15.15
C MET A 33 -6.13 16.86 -15.34
N LYS A 34 -5.69 17.45 -14.22
CA LYS A 34 -4.60 18.43 -14.23
C LYS A 34 -3.25 17.74 -14.47
N SER A 35 -2.23 18.48 -14.85
CA SER A 35 -0.87 17.97 -15.03
C SER A 35 0.18 18.89 -14.41
N LYS A 36 1.12 18.31 -13.66
CA LYS A 36 2.39 18.95 -13.28
C LYS A 36 3.47 18.80 -14.36
N LEU A 37 3.25 17.94 -15.35
CA LEU A 37 4.23 17.62 -16.38
C LEU A 37 4.31 18.76 -17.43
N PRO A 38 5.51 19.05 -17.96
CA PRO A 38 5.66 19.94 -19.11
C PRO A 38 4.83 19.50 -20.31
N ALA A 39 4.34 20.45 -21.10
CA ALA A 39 3.40 20.18 -22.20
C ALA A 39 3.98 19.24 -23.28
N ASP A 40 5.27 19.32 -23.55
CA ASP A 40 5.99 18.43 -24.48
C ASP A 40 6.07 16.98 -23.96
N VAL A 41 6.28 16.81 -22.65
CA VAL A 41 6.24 15.50 -21.99
C VAL A 41 4.83 14.92 -22.04
N VAL A 42 3.81 15.75 -21.74
CA VAL A 42 2.40 15.34 -21.86
C VAL A 42 2.08 14.89 -23.28
N ALA A 43 2.47 15.65 -24.30
CA ALA A 43 2.21 15.31 -25.69
C ALA A 43 2.84 13.96 -26.08
N LYS A 44 4.06 13.69 -25.62
CA LYS A 44 4.76 12.42 -25.87
C LYS A 44 4.09 11.22 -25.19
N HIS A 45 3.50 11.42 -24.02
CA HIS A 45 2.93 10.37 -23.18
C HIS A 45 1.39 10.40 -23.11
N LEU A 46 0.74 11.14 -24.02
CA LEU A 46 -0.68 11.47 -23.92
C LEU A 46 -1.56 10.23 -23.80
N HIS A 47 -1.31 9.21 -24.64
CA HIS A 47 -2.09 7.98 -24.63
C HIS A 47 -2.00 7.23 -23.30
N GLY A 48 -0.78 7.04 -22.79
CA GLY A 48 -0.55 6.36 -21.51
C GLY A 48 -1.14 7.14 -20.33
N LEU A 49 -1.05 8.46 -20.35
CA LEU A 49 -1.70 9.30 -19.35
C LEU A 49 -3.22 9.19 -19.43
N GLN A 50 -3.81 9.18 -20.63
CA GLN A 50 -5.26 9.04 -20.81
C GLN A 50 -5.78 7.65 -20.39
N SER A 51 -5.02 6.58 -20.61
CA SER A 51 -5.43 5.23 -20.22
C SER A 51 -5.45 4.99 -18.71
N THR A 52 -4.77 5.83 -17.93
CA THR A 52 -4.87 5.83 -16.45
C THR A 52 -6.11 6.55 -15.91
N MET A 53 -6.83 7.30 -16.73
CA MET A 53 -7.88 8.19 -16.25
C MET A 53 -9.17 7.42 -15.92
N VAL A 54 -9.78 7.76 -14.79
CA VAL A 54 -11.05 7.16 -14.34
C VAL A 54 -12.01 8.23 -13.83
N ASP A 55 -13.30 8.00 -14.03
CA ASP A 55 -14.38 8.66 -13.31
C ASP A 55 -15.49 7.65 -13.04
N ARG A 56 -15.40 7.01 -11.88
CA ARG A 56 -16.34 5.99 -11.41
C ARG A 56 -17.42 6.67 -10.60
N ARG A 57 -18.67 6.46 -11.00
CA ARG A 57 -19.87 7.08 -10.44
C ARG A 57 -20.89 6.02 -10.07
N ASN A 58 -21.78 6.33 -9.13
CA ASN A 58 -22.83 5.39 -8.73
C ASN A 58 -23.66 5.01 -9.97
N PRO A 59 -23.66 3.73 -10.40
CA PRO A 59 -24.30 3.30 -11.63
C PRO A 59 -25.84 3.39 -11.57
N ASP A 60 -26.39 3.54 -10.37
CA ASP A 60 -27.82 3.52 -10.10
C ASP A 60 -28.43 4.93 -10.14
N LEU A 61 -27.59 5.97 -10.24
CA LEU A 61 -27.97 7.38 -10.20
C LEU A 61 -27.32 8.12 -11.37
N SER A 62 -28.13 8.65 -12.29
CA SER A 62 -27.69 9.31 -13.54
C SER A 62 -26.72 10.48 -13.33
N ASP A 63 -26.93 11.25 -12.26
CA ASP A 63 -26.18 12.48 -11.96
C ASP A 63 -25.38 12.36 -10.66
N SER A 64 -24.92 11.15 -10.34
CA SER A 64 -24.13 10.94 -9.14
C SER A 64 -22.78 11.66 -9.18
N LYS A 65 -22.33 12.05 -7.97
CA LYS A 65 -20.95 12.50 -7.74
C LYS A 65 -19.96 11.41 -8.17
N SER A 66 -18.75 11.83 -8.54
CA SER A 66 -17.62 10.91 -8.68
C SER A 66 -17.33 10.24 -7.33
N LEU A 67 -17.27 8.92 -7.34
CA LEU A 67 -16.87 8.09 -6.20
C LEU A 67 -15.39 7.74 -6.25
N MET A 68 -14.81 7.63 -7.44
CA MET A 68 -13.37 7.55 -7.66
C MET A 68 -13.03 8.32 -8.93
N LYS A 69 -12.07 9.24 -8.90
CA LYS A 69 -11.64 9.97 -10.10
C LYS A 69 -10.14 10.22 -10.15
N SER A 70 -9.57 10.20 -11.34
CA SER A 70 -8.22 10.72 -11.61
C SER A 70 -8.25 12.25 -11.62
N ALA A 71 -7.47 12.88 -10.75
CA ALA A 71 -7.50 14.34 -10.56
C ALA A 71 -6.25 15.05 -11.13
N LYS A 72 -5.07 14.41 -11.05
CA LYS A 72 -3.81 15.05 -11.43
C LYS A 72 -2.73 14.05 -11.82
N ALA A 73 -2.04 14.27 -12.94
CA ALA A 73 -0.77 13.63 -13.26
C ALA A 73 0.38 14.38 -12.57
N HIS A 74 1.10 13.69 -11.68
CA HIS A 74 2.17 14.27 -10.86
C HIS A 74 3.54 14.15 -11.50
N ALA A 75 3.89 12.95 -11.95
CA ALA A 75 5.20 12.61 -12.49
C ALA A 75 5.12 11.39 -13.42
N ILE A 76 6.17 11.15 -14.18
CA ILE A 76 6.43 9.86 -14.82
C ILE A 76 7.64 9.27 -14.11
N LEU A 77 7.44 8.19 -13.37
CA LEU A 77 8.50 7.47 -12.67
C LEU A 77 9.10 6.45 -13.62
N LYS A 78 10.42 6.34 -13.63
CA LYS A 78 11.11 5.37 -14.48
C LYS A 78 11.67 4.22 -13.65
N THR A 79 11.42 2.98 -14.07
CA THR A 79 12.01 1.80 -13.44
C THR A 79 13.55 1.82 -13.53
N GLY A 80 14.22 1.25 -12.55
CA GLY A 80 15.69 1.26 -12.44
C GLY A 80 16.30 2.64 -12.16
N THR A 81 15.50 3.66 -11.88
CA THR A 81 15.97 5.00 -11.51
C THR A 81 15.65 5.31 -10.05
N GLU A 82 16.46 6.17 -9.46
CA GLU A 82 16.20 6.75 -8.14
C GLU A 82 15.04 7.75 -8.23
N ILE A 83 14.11 7.62 -7.28
CA ILE A 83 12.88 8.41 -7.18
C ILE A 83 12.89 9.16 -5.85
N ASP A 84 12.67 10.47 -5.93
CA ASP A 84 12.31 11.32 -4.81
C ASP A 84 10.79 11.59 -4.86
N MET A 85 10.09 11.07 -3.85
CA MET A 85 8.63 11.18 -3.80
C MET A 85 8.12 12.53 -3.30
N LEU A 86 8.91 13.30 -2.54
CA LEU A 86 8.55 14.69 -2.22
C LEU A 86 8.52 15.52 -3.48
N THR A 87 9.57 15.42 -4.31
CA THR A 87 9.62 16.10 -5.60
C THR A 87 8.50 15.63 -6.54
N ALA A 88 8.32 14.31 -6.68
CA ALA A 88 7.32 13.74 -7.59
C ALA A 88 5.90 14.19 -7.23
N THR A 89 5.51 14.09 -5.95
CA THR A 89 4.17 14.46 -5.47
C THR A 89 3.99 15.97 -5.25
N GLY A 90 5.06 16.69 -4.92
CA GLY A 90 5.03 18.10 -4.52
C GLY A 90 4.55 18.31 -3.08
N ILE A 91 4.63 17.29 -2.22
CA ILE A 91 4.44 17.43 -0.78
C ILE A 91 5.66 18.19 -0.21
N SER A 92 5.44 19.16 0.68
CA SER A 92 6.53 19.85 1.36
C SER A 92 7.12 18.98 2.47
N GLU A 93 8.43 19.08 2.69
CA GLU A 93 9.08 18.45 3.85
C GLU A 93 8.49 18.97 5.17
N ASP A 94 8.11 20.25 5.21
CA ASP A 94 7.46 20.89 6.37
C ASP A 94 6.06 20.32 6.68
N ASP A 95 5.41 19.67 5.70
CA ASP A 95 4.11 19.04 5.89
C ASP A 95 4.24 17.63 6.51
N LEU A 96 5.44 17.05 6.56
CA LEU A 96 5.65 15.70 7.05
C LEU A 96 5.42 15.60 8.56
N PRO A 97 4.77 14.51 9.03
CA PRO A 97 4.58 14.31 10.46
C PRO A 97 5.93 14.14 11.17
N SER A 98 6.10 14.79 12.32
CA SER A 98 7.35 14.69 13.10
C SER A 98 7.61 13.24 13.53
N SER A 99 8.83 12.76 13.37
CA SER A 99 9.28 11.41 13.76
C SER A 99 9.42 11.18 15.27
N LYS A 100 8.91 12.11 16.09
CA LYS A 100 8.94 12.09 17.55
C LYS A 100 7.64 11.48 18.08
N GLY A 101 7.73 10.30 18.70
CA GLY A 101 6.56 9.66 19.29
C GLY A 101 6.78 8.18 19.62
N ALA A 102 5.81 7.62 20.35
CA ALA A 102 5.73 6.20 20.62
C ALA A 102 5.59 5.40 19.31
N ILE A 103 6.22 4.23 19.26
CA ILE A 103 6.13 3.35 18.09
C ILE A 103 4.91 2.45 18.34
N PRO A 104 3.82 2.59 17.55
CA PRO A 104 2.73 1.63 17.62
C PRO A 104 3.27 0.28 17.17
N MET A 105 2.89 -0.79 17.86
CA MET A 105 3.22 -2.15 17.46
C MET A 105 1.96 -2.99 17.42
N THR A 106 1.89 -3.84 16.40
CA THR A 106 0.81 -4.80 16.24
C THR A 106 1.43 -6.17 15.95
N ALA A 107 0.90 -7.21 16.59
CA ALA A 107 1.22 -8.57 16.18
C ALA A 107 0.72 -8.76 14.74
N PRO A 108 1.58 -9.24 13.81
CA PRO A 108 1.15 -9.52 12.45
C PRO A 108 0.01 -10.55 12.42
N GLU A 109 -1.06 -10.21 11.70
CA GLU A 109 -2.21 -11.08 11.48
C GLU A 109 -2.49 -11.17 9.97
N GLU A 110 -2.91 -12.34 9.50
CA GLU A 110 -3.24 -12.57 8.09
C GLU A 110 -4.42 -13.53 7.97
N LEU A 111 -5.15 -13.42 6.87
CA LEU A 111 -6.21 -14.34 6.50
C LEU A 111 -5.63 -15.38 5.53
N THR A 112 -5.52 -16.63 5.97
CA THR A 112 -5.23 -17.77 5.09
C THR A 112 -6.54 -18.36 4.56
N MET A 113 -6.67 -18.53 3.25
CA MET A 113 -7.84 -19.18 2.66
C MET A 113 -7.51 -19.99 1.42
N LYS A 114 -8.30 -21.05 1.18
CA LYS A 114 -8.29 -21.77 -0.09
C LYS A 114 -9.12 -21.01 -1.11
N ALA A 115 -8.54 -20.73 -2.25
CA ALA A 115 -9.20 -20.13 -3.39
C ALA A 115 -8.58 -20.66 -4.69
N THR A 116 -9.29 -20.49 -5.81
CA THR A 116 -8.77 -20.86 -7.13
C THR A 116 -8.71 -19.61 -8.00
N TRP A 117 -7.50 -19.21 -8.39
CA TRP A 117 -7.30 -18.11 -9.33
C TRP A 117 -7.61 -18.57 -10.74
N LYS A 118 -8.65 -18.00 -11.36
CA LYS A 118 -8.99 -18.22 -12.76
C LYS A 118 -8.83 -16.90 -13.50
N ASN A 119 -7.83 -16.81 -14.37
CA ASN A 119 -7.60 -15.60 -15.15
C ASN A 119 -8.73 -15.37 -16.17
N LYS A 120 -8.75 -14.19 -16.80
CA LYS A 120 -9.77 -13.76 -17.77
C LYS A 120 -9.99 -14.72 -18.96
N ASN A 121 -8.99 -15.54 -19.30
CA ASN A 121 -9.07 -16.52 -20.39
C ASN A 121 -9.64 -17.87 -19.93
N GLN A 122 -9.55 -18.18 -18.62
CA GLN A 122 -10.08 -19.40 -18.03
C GLN A 122 -11.54 -19.23 -17.61
N GLU A 123 -11.87 -18.10 -16.97
CA GLU A 123 -13.23 -17.75 -16.57
C GLU A 123 -13.36 -16.23 -16.56
N ARG A 124 -14.27 -15.67 -17.37
CA ARG A 124 -14.48 -14.22 -17.43
C ARG A 124 -15.29 -13.74 -16.22
N GLY A 125 -14.70 -12.83 -15.44
CA GLY A 125 -15.40 -12.08 -14.41
C GLY A 125 -16.44 -11.13 -14.99
N ILE A 126 -17.61 -11.06 -14.37
CA ILE A 126 -18.71 -10.18 -14.77
C ILE A 126 -18.77 -8.96 -13.84
N SER A 127 -18.56 -7.78 -14.42
CA SER A 127 -18.83 -6.47 -13.84
C SER A 127 -19.83 -5.70 -14.70
N GLY A 128 -20.57 -4.76 -14.11
CA GLY A 128 -21.53 -3.92 -14.85
C GLY A 128 -20.87 -2.72 -15.55
N ARG A 129 -19.74 -2.25 -15.02
CA ARG A 129 -18.87 -1.19 -15.55
C ARG A 129 -17.39 -1.54 -15.30
N ASP A 130 -16.49 -0.64 -15.67
CA ASP A 130 -15.03 -0.84 -15.57
C ASP A 130 -14.54 -0.92 -14.11
N ALA A 131 -14.29 -2.14 -13.64
CA ALA A 131 -13.76 -2.38 -12.29
C ALA A 131 -12.24 -2.19 -12.20
N SER A 132 -11.50 -2.52 -13.27
CA SER A 132 -10.04 -2.34 -13.37
C SER A 132 -9.70 -1.47 -14.59
N VAL A 133 -8.60 -0.72 -14.49
CA VAL A 133 -8.05 0.07 -15.60
C VAL A 133 -7.34 -0.81 -16.64
N PHE A 134 -7.01 -2.06 -16.29
CA PHE A 134 -6.34 -3.01 -17.18
C PHE A 134 -7.30 -3.86 -18.04
N GLY A 135 -8.61 -3.57 -17.96
CA GLY A 135 -9.63 -4.21 -18.78
C GLY A 135 -10.15 -5.53 -18.23
N GLY A 136 -10.01 -6.61 -19.01
CA GLY A 136 -10.71 -7.88 -18.78
C GLY A 136 -10.39 -8.54 -17.43
N LEU A 137 -11.43 -8.99 -16.72
CA LEU A 137 -11.35 -9.59 -15.39
C LEU A 137 -11.48 -11.12 -15.45
N GLY A 138 -10.74 -11.80 -14.59
CA GLY A 138 -10.96 -13.18 -14.20
C GLY A 138 -11.81 -13.32 -12.93
N VAL A 139 -11.72 -14.48 -12.28
CA VAL A 139 -12.43 -14.80 -11.03
C VAL A 139 -11.50 -15.50 -10.05
N LEU A 140 -11.40 -14.97 -8.83
CA LEU A 140 -10.84 -15.68 -7.68
C LEU A 140 -11.99 -16.41 -6.99
N VAL A 141 -12.07 -17.72 -7.21
CA VAL A 141 -13.16 -18.56 -6.71
C VAL A 141 -12.92 -18.90 -5.26
N ILE A 142 -13.81 -18.44 -4.39
CA ILE A 142 -13.74 -18.59 -2.94
C ILE A 142 -14.73 -19.65 -2.48
N SER A 143 -14.30 -20.52 -1.57
CA SER A 143 -15.16 -21.58 -1.00
C SER A 143 -16.50 -21.01 -0.49
N PRO A 144 -17.64 -21.69 -0.75
CA PRO A 144 -18.96 -21.21 -0.36
C PRO A 144 -19.17 -21.23 1.17
N ASP A 145 -18.29 -21.92 1.90
CA ASP A 145 -18.24 -21.90 3.37
C ASP A 145 -17.74 -20.56 3.91
N THR A 146 -16.97 -19.80 3.11
CA THR A 146 -16.46 -18.47 3.48
C THR A 146 -17.53 -17.41 3.22
N LYS A 147 -18.40 -17.17 4.21
CA LYS A 147 -19.47 -16.17 4.08
C LYS A 147 -18.96 -14.73 3.95
N VAL A 148 -17.89 -14.41 4.69
CA VAL A 148 -17.25 -13.10 4.65
C VAL A 148 -15.73 -13.30 4.74
N MET A 149 -15.00 -12.60 3.89
CA MET A 149 -13.54 -12.55 3.90
C MET A 149 -13.12 -11.37 4.79
N ASN A 150 -12.79 -11.65 6.04
CA ASN A 150 -12.34 -10.65 7.02
C ASN A 150 -10.82 -10.54 6.95
N ILE A 151 -10.31 -9.57 6.20
CA ILE A 151 -8.87 -9.33 6.04
C ILE A 151 -8.38 -8.50 7.23
N PRO A 152 -7.38 -8.96 8.01
CA PRO A 152 -6.79 -8.17 9.08
C PRO A 152 -6.17 -6.88 8.53
N LYS A 153 -6.49 -5.75 9.17
CA LYS A 153 -6.02 -4.42 8.80
C LYS A 153 -5.08 -3.88 9.86
N MET A 154 -3.85 -3.59 9.46
CA MET A 154 -2.77 -3.10 10.30
C MET A 154 -2.23 -1.77 9.78
N ASN A 155 -1.66 -0.95 10.65
CA ASN A 155 -0.82 0.16 10.22
C ASN A 155 0.53 -0.38 9.75
N ALA A 156 0.99 0.02 8.57
CA ALA A 156 2.25 -0.47 8.00
C ALA A 156 3.48 -0.14 8.87
N LEU A 157 3.46 0.96 9.64
CA LEU A 157 4.53 1.28 10.60
C LEU A 157 4.52 0.39 11.85
N ALA A 158 3.40 -0.27 12.13
CA ALA A 158 3.22 -1.04 13.35
C ALA A 158 3.57 -2.52 13.19
N VAL A 159 3.96 -2.95 11.99
CA VAL A 159 4.37 -4.33 11.70
C VAL A 159 5.87 -4.41 11.40
N PRO A 160 6.52 -5.56 11.62
CA PRO A 160 7.92 -5.74 11.26
C PRO A 160 8.13 -5.59 9.75
N ALA A 161 9.25 -4.98 9.33
CA ALA A 161 9.58 -4.84 7.91
C ALA A 161 9.66 -6.21 7.20
N SER A 162 10.10 -7.27 7.90
CA SER A 162 10.11 -8.64 7.39
C SER A 162 8.71 -9.18 7.07
N PHE A 163 7.67 -8.70 7.75
CA PHE A 163 6.30 -9.09 7.47
C PHE A 163 5.77 -8.41 6.20
N LEU A 164 6.09 -7.13 5.97
CA LEU A 164 5.82 -6.47 4.69
C LEU A 164 6.57 -7.14 3.54
N ALA A 165 7.85 -7.48 3.76
CA ALA A 165 8.68 -8.16 2.76
C ALA A 165 8.15 -9.54 2.35
N LYS A 166 7.43 -10.25 3.23
CA LYS A 166 6.73 -11.50 2.88
C LYS A 166 5.77 -11.30 1.69
N TYR A 167 5.14 -10.13 1.62
CA TYR A 167 4.21 -9.74 0.57
C TYR A 167 4.88 -8.99 -0.59
N GLY A 168 6.22 -8.92 -0.62
CA GLY A 168 6.95 -8.14 -1.62
C GLY A 168 6.77 -6.63 -1.48
N ALA A 169 6.46 -6.14 -0.27
CA ALA A 169 6.21 -4.74 0.02
C ALA A 169 7.29 -4.11 0.90
N GLU A 170 7.50 -2.81 0.69
CA GLU A 170 8.43 -1.98 1.44
C GLU A 170 7.77 -0.63 1.75
N LEU A 171 7.80 -0.24 3.02
CA LEU A 171 7.32 1.07 3.45
C LEU A 171 8.50 2.05 3.52
N ILE A 172 8.42 3.13 2.74
CA ILE A 172 9.53 4.06 2.53
C ILE A 172 9.10 5.46 2.97
N PRO A 173 9.84 6.12 3.89
CA PRO A 173 9.62 7.53 4.22
C PRO A 173 9.71 8.43 2.99
N LEU A 174 8.86 9.46 2.87
CA LEU A 174 8.89 10.34 1.68
C LEU A 174 10.17 11.18 1.57
N ASP A 175 10.83 11.46 2.69
CA ASP A 175 12.12 12.17 2.76
C ASP A 175 13.32 11.29 2.36
N GLN A 176 13.08 10.01 2.01
CA GLN A 176 14.11 9.08 1.57
C GLN A 176 13.94 8.71 0.10
N PRO A 177 14.99 8.90 -0.74
CA PRO A 177 14.95 8.42 -2.11
C PRO A 177 15.03 6.89 -2.14
N PHE A 178 14.45 6.29 -3.19
CA PHE A 178 14.55 4.85 -3.43
C PHE A 178 14.59 4.52 -4.92
N THR A 179 15.06 3.33 -5.26
CA THR A 179 15.06 2.84 -6.65
C THR A 179 13.82 1.99 -6.92
N LEU A 180 13.10 2.30 -8.00
CA LEU A 180 12.06 1.43 -8.53
C LEU A 180 12.67 0.20 -9.18
N ASP A 181 12.08 -0.97 -8.94
CA ASP A 181 12.60 -2.23 -9.48
C ASP A 181 12.58 -2.20 -11.01
N THR A 182 13.63 -2.76 -11.62
CA THR A 182 13.72 -2.89 -13.09
C THR A 182 12.67 -3.85 -13.62
N VAL A 183 12.29 -3.68 -14.89
CA VAL A 183 11.32 -4.53 -15.58
C VAL A 183 11.92 -5.08 -16.87
N ASP A 184 11.47 -6.27 -17.27
CA ASP A 184 12.02 -6.96 -18.45
C ASP A 184 11.57 -6.33 -19.78
N LYS A 185 10.43 -5.62 -19.78
CA LYS A 185 9.82 -5.03 -20.98
C LYS A 185 9.91 -3.51 -20.94
N SER A 186 10.49 -2.93 -21.99
CA SER A 186 10.63 -1.48 -22.13
C SER A 186 9.29 -0.71 -22.10
N SER A 187 8.20 -1.34 -22.55
CA SER A 187 6.85 -0.77 -22.47
C SER A 187 6.37 -0.55 -21.03
N LEU A 188 6.98 -1.21 -20.04
CA LEU A 188 6.65 -1.11 -18.62
C LEU A 188 7.61 -0.19 -17.84
N GLU A 189 8.59 0.42 -18.51
CA GLU A 189 9.59 1.26 -17.83
C GLU A 189 9.01 2.56 -17.28
N ASN A 190 7.98 3.11 -17.94
CA ASN A 190 7.37 4.36 -17.53
C ASN A 190 6.11 4.07 -16.73
N LEU A 191 6.09 4.53 -15.47
CA LEU A 191 4.93 4.48 -14.59
C LEU A 191 4.40 5.90 -14.37
N TYR A 192 3.16 6.14 -14.75
CA TYR A 192 2.47 7.41 -14.58
C TYR A 192 1.98 7.54 -13.14
N LEU A 193 2.56 8.47 -12.38
CA LEU A 193 2.14 8.79 -11.01
C LEU A 193 0.90 9.68 -11.07
N VAL A 194 -0.26 9.11 -10.80
CA VAL A 194 -1.57 9.77 -10.92
C VAL A 194 -2.24 9.86 -9.56
N GLU A 195 -2.75 11.05 -9.25
CA GLU A 195 -3.64 11.27 -8.11
C GLU A 195 -5.04 10.75 -8.43
N TYR A 196 -5.49 9.82 -7.61
CA TYR A 196 -6.86 9.36 -7.57
C TYR A 196 -7.52 9.83 -6.28
N GLN A 197 -8.77 10.28 -6.38
CA GLN A 197 -9.57 10.74 -5.25
C GLN A 197 -10.70 9.75 -5.02
N TRP A 198 -10.67 9.04 -3.88
CA TRP A 198 -11.73 8.13 -3.47
C TRP A 198 -12.68 8.78 -2.47
N ASP A 199 -13.96 8.63 -2.74
CA ASP A 199 -15.04 8.92 -1.81
C ASP A 199 -15.27 7.74 -0.86
N ALA A 200 -15.73 8.02 0.36
CA ALA A 200 -15.97 6.98 1.36
C ALA A 200 -17.05 5.96 0.94
N ASP A 201 -17.96 6.37 0.05
CA ASP A 201 -19.05 5.52 -0.42
C ASP A 201 -18.63 4.59 -1.57
N TYR A 202 -17.41 4.75 -2.12
CA TYR A 202 -16.94 4.05 -3.32
C TYR A 202 -17.09 2.52 -3.25
N ILE A 203 -16.74 1.93 -2.10
CA ILE A 203 -16.85 0.48 -1.91
C ILE A 203 -18.30 0.01 -2.05
N GLN A 204 -19.24 0.65 -1.37
CA GLN A 204 -20.64 0.20 -1.34
C GLN A 204 -21.36 0.56 -2.63
N ASP A 205 -21.21 1.80 -3.09
CA ASP A 205 -22.00 2.34 -4.18
C ASP A 205 -21.48 1.96 -5.57
N TYR A 206 -20.20 1.57 -5.68
CA TYR A 206 -19.60 1.16 -6.94
C TYR A 206 -19.03 -0.26 -6.90
N VAL A 207 -18.04 -0.53 -6.05
CA VAL A 207 -17.26 -1.78 -6.11
C VAL A 207 -18.14 -3.00 -5.84
N MET A 208 -18.91 -2.96 -4.76
CA MET A 208 -19.80 -4.07 -4.36
C MET A 208 -21.15 -4.06 -5.08
N ASN A 209 -21.38 -3.12 -6.01
CA ASN A 209 -22.57 -3.04 -6.83
C ASN A 209 -22.40 -3.87 -8.11
N ILE A 210 -23.33 -4.77 -8.39
CA ILE A 210 -23.31 -5.62 -9.60
C ILE A 210 -23.37 -4.81 -10.90
N ARG A 211 -24.05 -3.65 -10.89
CA ARG A 211 -24.11 -2.70 -12.02
C ARG A 211 -22.88 -1.79 -12.10
N GLY A 212 -22.04 -1.81 -11.06
CA GLY A 212 -20.77 -1.08 -10.97
C GLY A 212 -19.60 -2.04 -11.18
N GLY A 213 -18.72 -2.12 -10.18
CA GLY A 213 -17.51 -2.93 -10.20
C GLY A 213 -17.76 -4.45 -10.18
N GLY A 214 -18.96 -4.91 -9.82
CA GLY A 214 -19.27 -6.34 -9.83
C GLY A 214 -18.61 -7.15 -8.72
N GLY A 215 -18.05 -6.49 -7.71
CA GLY A 215 -17.34 -7.08 -6.57
C GLY A 215 -15.95 -6.48 -6.38
N LEU A 216 -15.34 -6.77 -5.24
CA LEU A 216 -13.94 -6.47 -5.00
C LEU A 216 -13.06 -7.27 -5.96
N PHE A 217 -12.00 -6.66 -6.48
CA PHE A 217 -10.96 -7.38 -7.22
C PHE A 217 -9.61 -7.29 -6.51
N VAL A 218 -8.74 -8.24 -6.82
CA VAL A 218 -7.29 -8.15 -6.59
C VAL A 218 -6.60 -8.37 -7.92
N GLU A 219 -5.36 -7.90 -8.04
CA GLU A 219 -4.60 -7.97 -9.27
C GLU A 219 -3.12 -8.23 -9.04
N THR A 220 -2.46 -8.66 -10.10
CA THR A 220 -1.03 -8.85 -10.18
C THR A 220 -0.52 -8.52 -11.59
N HIS A 221 0.69 -7.98 -11.70
CA HIS A 221 1.27 -7.60 -12.99
C HIS A 221 2.79 -7.47 -12.93
N PRO A 222 3.50 -7.52 -14.08
CA PRO A 222 4.95 -7.63 -14.13
C PRO A 222 5.69 -6.28 -14.08
N PHE A 223 5.22 -5.35 -13.24
CA PHE A 223 5.86 -4.06 -12.98
C PHE A 223 5.60 -3.63 -11.53
N PRO A 224 6.45 -2.81 -10.89
CA PRO A 224 6.25 -2.39 -9.51
C PRO A 224 5.17 -1.31 -9.39
N HIS A 225 4.56 -1.18 -8.21
CA HIS A 225 3.69 -0.04 -7.87
C HIS A 225 4.26 0.77 -6.71
N VAL A 226 3.83 2.04 -6.67
CA VAL A 226 3.91 2.84 -5.45
C VAL A 226 2.54 3.42 -5.12
N PHE A 227 2.23 3.45 -3.83
CA PHE A 227 0.97 3.99 -3.28
C PHE A 227 1.31 5.03 -2.23
N THR A 228 0.88 6.28 -2.44
CA THR A 228 1.28 7.41 -1.58
C THR A 228 0.06 8.21 -1.16
N PRO A 229 -0.30 8.24 0.13
CA PRO A 229 -1.30 9.17 0.64
C PRO A 229 -0.83 10.61 0.40
N LEU A 230 -1.69 11.45 -0.18
CA LEU A 230 -1.40 12.86 -0.43
C LEU A 230 -1.95 13.80 0.65
N SER A 231 -2.58 13.25 1.68
CA SER A 231 -3.16 14.01 2.79
C SER A 231 -3.16 13.18 4.08
N PRO A 232 -3.00 13.81 5.25
CA PRO A 232 -3.20 13.14 6.55
C PRO A 232 -4.64 12.66 6.77
N ALA A 233 -5.61 13.15 5.98
CA ALA A 233 -7.00 12.72 6.04
C ALA A 233 -7.26 11.42 5.25
N CYS A 234 -6.26 10.89 4.52
CA CYS A 234 -6.38 9.63 3.80
C CYS A 234 -6.62 8.46 4.77
N ARG A 235 -7.49 7.54 4.37
CA ARG A 235 -7.87 6.35 5.14
C ARG A 235 -7.98 5.14 4.21
N GLY A 236 -8.30 3.99 4.81
CA GLY A 236 -8.33 2.71 4.10
C GLY A 236 -6.98 2.03 4.14
N ALA A 237 -6.92 0.83 3.57
CA ALA A 237 -5.71 0.03 3.55
C ALA A 237 -5.55 -0.72 2.23
N LEU A 238 -4.30 -0.86 1.81
CA LEU A 238 -3.90 -1.66 0.65
C LEU A 238 -3.98 -3.13 1.03
N ILE A 239 -4.76 -3.93 0.31
CA ILE A 239 -4.76 -5.39 0.44
C ILE A 239 -3.51 -5.90 -0.26
N LEU A 240 -2.75 -6.77 0.39
CA LEU A 240 -1.67 -7.53 -0.20
C LEU A 240 -1.95 -9.02 -0.04
N GLY A 241 -1.56 -9.80 -1.04
CA GLY A 241 -1.74 -11.24 -1.08
C GLY A 241 -0.47 -11.98 -1.47
N VAL A 242 -0.35 -13.22 -1.02
CA VAL A 242 0.69 -14.15 -1.48
C VAL A 242 0.12 -15.56 -1.61
N GLU A 243 0.44 -16.23 -2.71
CA GLU A 243 0.13 -17.65 -2.89
C GLU A 243 1.14 -18.50 -2.13
N ARG A 244 0.64 -19.44 -1.34
CA ARG A 244 1.43 -20.40 -0.57
C ARG A 244 1.75 -21.62 -1.42
N LYS A 245 2.78 -22.36 -1.01
CA LYS A 245 3.20 -23.61 -1.69
C LYS A 245 2.11 -24.70 -1.73
N ASP A 246 1.15 -24.66 -0.80
CA ASP A 246 0.01 -25.57 -0.73
C ASP A 246 -1.20 -25.09 -1.56
N GLY A 247 -1.07 -24.00 -2.31
CA GLY A 247 -2.11 -23.42 -3.15
C GLY A 247 -3.15 -22.59 -2.40
N ALA A 248 -2.99 -22.40 -1.08
CA ALA A 248 -3.78 -21.42 -0.34
C ALA A 248 -3.20 -20.01 -0.53
N PHE A 249 -3.99 -18.99 -0.21
CA PHE A 249 -3.60 -17.59 -0.28
C PHE A 249 -3.61 -16.98 1.11
N ASP A 250 -2.57 -16.22 1.44
CA ASP A 250 -2.55 -15.34 2.62
C ASP A 250 -2.88 -13.92 2.18
N PHE A 251 -3.77 -13.23 2.90
CA PHE A 251 -4.11 -11.83 2.68
C PHE A 251 -3.97 -11.00 3.96
N ALA A 252 -3.41 -9.81 3.84
CA ALA A 252 -3.36 -8.80 4.89
C ALA A 252 -3.61 -7.41 4.29
N ALA A 253 -4.11 -6.47 5.08
CA ALA A 253 -4.33 -5.10 4.65
C ALA A 253 -3.47 -4.12 5.45
N PHE A 254 -2.83 -3.17 4.76
CA PHE A 254 -1.91 -2.22 5.35
C PHE A 254 -2.35 -0.78 5.11
N GLU A 255 -2.65 -0.07 6.20
CA GLU A 255 -2.83 1.38 6.17
C GLU A 255 -1.45 2.03 5.92
N ILE A 256 -1.38 2.88 4.90
CA ILE A 256 -0.16 3.62 4.56
C ILE A 256 -0.24 4.96 5.28
N PRO A 257 0.64 5.23 6.27
CA PRO A 257 0.61 6.50 6.98
C PRO A 257 1.04 7.64 6.05
N PHE A 258 0.44 8.81 6.23
CA PHE A 258 0.91 10.02 5.58
C PHE A 258 2.36 10.31 5.95
N GLY A 259 3.15 10.78 4.99
CA GLY A 259 4.60 10.89 5.12
C GLY A 259 5.37 9.64 4.68
N TYR A 260 4.68 8.61 4.17
CA TYR A 260 5.29 7.41 3.61
C TYR A 260 4.70 7.05 2.24
N THR A 261 5.45 6.28 1.47
CA THR A 261 4.96 5.56 0.30
C THR A 261 5.10 4.06 0.53
N MET A 262 4.13 3.28 0.06
CA MET A 262 4.26 1.82 -0.02
C MET A 262 4.72 1.46 -1.43
N LYS A 263 5.93 0.90 -1.55
CA LYS A 263 6.43 0.27 -2.77
C LYS A 263 6.06 -1.21 -2.73
N ILE A 264 5.53 -1.74 -3.82
CA ILE A 264 5.37 -3.18 -4.01
C ILE A 264 6.12 -3.64 -5.26
N ALA A 265 6.74 -4.80 -5.16
CA ALA A 265 7.48 -5.42 -6.25
C ALA A 265 6.53 -5.90 -7.37
N SER A 266 7.11 -6.19 -8.54
CA SER A 266 6.41 -6.86 -9.63
C SER A 266 5.78 -8.18 -9.17
N ASN A 267 4.61 -8.50 -9.71
CA ASN A 267 3.83 -9.72 -9.48
C ASN A 267 3.27 -9.90 -8.06
N VAL A 268 3.33 -8.88 -7.21
CA VAL A 268 2.62 -8.86 -5.92
C VAL A 268 1.12 -8.83 -6.16
N ILE A 269 0.37 -9.72 -5.48
CA ILE A 269 -1.09 -9.65 -5.48
C ILE A 269 -1.52 -8.48 -4.60
N HIS A 270 -2.34 -7.58 -5.12
CA HIS A 270 -2.79 -6.42 -4.34
C HIS A 270 -4.19 -5.95 -4.73
N GLY A 271 -4.79 -5.10 -3.89
CA GLY A 271 -6.06 -4.43 -4.15
C GLY A 271 -6.20 -3.15 -3.34
N ASP A 272 -6.58 -2.07 -3.99
CA ASP A 272 -6.55 -0.69 -3.48
C ASP A 272 -7.95 -0.08 -3.27
N SER A 273 -9.00 -0.85 -3.54
CA SER A 273 -10.38 -0.34 -3.58
C SER A 273 -10.88 0.26 -2.25
N PHE A 274 -10.27 -0.09 -1.11
CA PHE A 274 -10.67 0.41 0.21
C PHE A 274 -10.10 1.78 0.57
N PHE A 275 -9.27 2.38 -0.29
CA PHE A 275 -8.77 3.74 -0.06
C PHE A 275 -9.89 4.77 0.00
N VAL A 276 -9.66 5.80 0.81
CA VAL A 276 -10.52 6.99 0.94
C VAL A 276 -9.62 8.22 1.01
N GLY A 277 -9.93 9.24 0.22
CA GLY A 277 -9.11 10.45 0.08
C GLY A 277 -8.18 10.43 -1.14
N PRO A 278 -7.26 11.40 -1.26
CA PRO A 278 -6.33 11.49 -2.38
C PRO A 278 -5.10 10.60 -2.20
N TYR A 279 -4.89 9.63 -3.10
CA TYR A 279 -3.62 8.89 -3.19
C TYR A 279 -2.98 9.09 -4.56
N ALA A 280 -1.65 9.22 -4.59
CA ALA A 280 -0.87 9.09 -5.80
C ALA A 280 -0.46 7.64 -6.00
N ILE A 281 -0.82 7.07 -7.15
CA ILE A 281 -0.49 5.69 -7.53
C ILE A 281 0.27 5.74 -8.85
N ALA A 282 1.41 5.04 -8.92
CA ALA A 282 2.15 4.91 -10.17
C ALA A 282 1.69 3.65 -10.91
N LEU A 283 1.16 3.79 -12.13
CA LEU A 283 0.73 2.68 -12.97
C LEU A 283 1.15 2.87 -14.42
N THR A 284 1.05 1.84 -15.22
CA THR A 284 1.33 1.92 -16.66
C THR A 284 0.26 1.20 -17.45
N GLU A 285 0.18 1.48 -18.75
CA GLU A 285 -0.76 0.79 -19.61
C GLU A 285 -0.22 -0.60 -19.97
N THR A 286 -1.00 -1.65 -19.71
CA THR A 286 -0.61 -3.01 -20.09
C THR A 286 -1.80 -3.96 -20.18
N GLU A 287 -1.70 -4.93 -21.07
CA GLU A 287 -2.61 -6.09 -21.12
C GLU A 287 -2.12 -7.27 -20.26
N LEU A 288 -0.90 -7.16 -19.72
CA LEU A 288 -0.22 -8.20 -18.94
C LEU A 288 -0.67 -8.28 -17.49
N ALA A 289 -1.48 -7.33 -17.03
CA ALA A 289 -2.10 -7.42 -15.73
C ALA A 289 -3.16 -8.53 -15.72
N ASP A 290 -3.18 -9.26 -14.62
CA ASP A 290 -4.19 -10.27 -14.32
C ASP A 290 -4.98 -9.79 -13.10
N SER A 291 -6.20 -9.35 -13.34
CA SER A 291 -7.11 -8.84 -12.31
C SER A 291 -8.28 -9.82 -12.19
N VAL A 292 -8.65 -10.19 -10.96
CA VAL A 292 -9.69 -11.18 -10.69
C VAL A 292 -10.71 -10.66 -9.70
N LEU A 293 -12.00 -10.85 -10.01
CA LEU A 293 -13.08 -10.55 -9.08
C LEU A 293 -13.19 -11.65 -8.01
N LEU A 294 -13.35 -11.26 -6.75
CA LEU A 294 -13.58 -12.18 -5.66
C LEU A 294 -15.05 -12.65 -5.71
N LYS A 295 -15.25 -13.92 -6.04
CA LYS A 295 -16.59 -14.52 -6.20
C LYS A 295 -16.73 -15.80 -5.40
N GLN A 296 -17.93 -16.05 -4.93
CA GLN A 296 -18.25 -17.31 -4.28
C GLN A 296 -18.31 -18.46 -5.30
N ASP A 297 -17.96 -19.66 -4.84
CA ASP A 297 -18.16 -20.89 -5.61
C ASP A 297 -19.63 -21.32 -5.61
N THR A 298 -20.50 -20.44 -6.09
CA THR A 298 -21.91 -20.70 -6.37
C THR A 298 -22.12 -20.76 -7.89
N PRO A 299 -23.20 -21.40 -8.38
CA PRO A 299 -23.51 -21.39 -9.81
C PRO A 299 -23.68 -19.98 -10.40
N GLN A 300 -24.07 -19.01 -9.58
CA GLN A 300 -24.31 -17.61 -9.97
C GLN A 300 -23.07 -16.71 -9.86
N ARG A 301 -21.97 -17.19 -9.27
CA ARG A 301 -20.78 -16.38 -8.95
C ARG A 301 -21.14 -15.10 -8.20
N ASP A 302 -21.83 -15.29 -7.08
CA ASP A 302 -22.21 -14.19 -6.20
C ASP A 302 -20.98 -13.42 -5.74
N ILE A 303 -21.16 -12.11 -5.53
CA ILE A 303 -20.10 -11.23 -5.04
C ILE A 303 -19.64 -11.72 -3.67
N GLN A 304 -18.35 -12.02 -3.51
CA GLN A 304 -17.81 -12.32 -2.19
C GLN A 304 -17.83 -11.07 -1.34
N ARG A 305 -18.42 -11.17 -0.14
CA ARG A 305 -18.33 -10.10 0.86
C ARG A 305 -16.92 -10.06 1.44
N VAL A 306 -16.32 -8.88 1.44
CA VAL A 306 -14.98 -8.63 1.99
C VAL A 306 -15.06 -7.48 2.98
N THR A 307 -14.36 -7.59 4.10
CA THR A 307 -14.18 -6.50 5.05
C THR A 307 -12.73 -6.42 5.51
N GLN A 308 -12.31 -5.22 5.91
CA GLN A 308 -11.02 -4.99 6.55
C GLN A 308 -11.24 -4.79 8.05
N VAL A 309 -10.70 -5.68 8.88
CA VAL A 309 -10.93 -5.67 10.33
C VAL A 309 -9.67 -5.17 11.05
N PRO A 310 -9.72 -4.05 11.79
CA PRO A 310 -8.58 -3.55 12.52
C PRO A 310 -8.03 -4.56 13.54
N THR A 311 -6.73 -4.76 13.53
CA THR A 311 -6.00 -5.57 14.51
C THR A 311 -5.72 -4.78 15.79
N LYS A 312 -5.43 -5.46 16.91
CA LYS A 312 -5.11 -4.80 18.17
C LYS A 312 -3.73 -4.14 18.12
N VAL A 313 -3.68 -2.86 18.47
CA VAL A 313 -2.45 -2.07 18.57
C VAL A 313 -2.02 -1.95 20.03
N PHE A 314 -0.73 -2.09 20.28
CA PHE A 314 -0.10 -1.83 21.57
C PHE A 314 0.95 -0.73 21.41
N THR A 315 1.06 0.16 22.39
CA THR A 315 1.99 1.29 22.34
C THR A 315 3.20 0.98 23.22
N ILE A 316 4.40 1.01 22.64
CA ILE A 316 5.65 1.00 23.42
C ILE A 316 6.16 2.44 23.52
N PHE A 317 6.28 2.93 24.75
CA PHE A 317 6.94 4.20 25.03
C PHE A 317 8.45 3.96 25.06
N LEU A 318 9.18 4.60 24.15
CA LEU A 318 10.64 4.67 24.23
C LEU A 318 10.99 5.61 25.39
N ILE A 319 11.59 5.10 26.46
CA ILE A 319 12.17 5.93 27.52
C ILE A 319 13.40 6.62 26.94
N GLU A 320 13.44 7.96 27.00
CA GLU A 320 14.47 8.85 26.44
C GLU A 320 15.85 8.76 27.13
N GLU A 321 16.30 7.58 27.60
CA GLU A 321 17.64 7.45 28.15
C GLU A 321 18.66 7.00 27.09
N THR A 322 19.10 7.99 26.30
CA THR A 322 20.49 8.29 25.91
C THR A 322 20.56 8.94 24.52
N LYS A 323 20.81 10.25 24.53
CA LYS A 323 20.94 11.16 23.38
C LYS A 323 22.12 10.88 22.43
N LEU A 324 22.67 9.66 22.37
CA LEU A 324 23.86 9.36 21.56
C LEU A 324 23.77 8.09 20.67
N ALA A 325 22.60 7.47 20.53
CA ALA A 325 22.47 6.23 19.75
C ALA A 325 21.27 6.19 18.78
N SER A 326 20.92 7.31 18.14
CA SER A 326 19.56 7.53 17.63
C SER A 326 19.24 7.06 16.19
N GLN A 327 20.00 6.19 15.53
CA GLN A 327 19.54 5.58 14.27
C GLN A 327 19.81 4.07 14.17
N ILE A 328 21.03 3.64 14.51
CA ILE A 328 21.43 2.22 14.40
C ILE A 328 20.71 1.34 15.43
N ASN A 329 20.51 1.83 16.66
CA ASN A 329 19.83 1.07 17.72
C ASN A 329 18.32 0.95 17.50
N ARG A 330 17.70 1.85 16.72
CA ARG A 330 16.25 1.85 16.50
C ARG A 330 15.84 0.67 15.61
N LYS A 331 16.59 0.43 14.53
CA LYS A 331 16.42 -0.73 13.64
C LYS A 331 16.73 -2.03 14.36
N MET A 332 17.87 -2.11 15.07
CA MET A 332 18.24 -3.31 15.84
C MET A 332 17.25 -3.67 16.95
N MET A 333 16.72 -2.70 17.70
CA MET A 333 15.76 -2.99 18.78
C MET A 333 14.38 -3.38 18.24
N ALA A 334 13.88 -2.71 17.19
CA ALA A 334 12.64 -3.10 16.53
C ALA A 334 12.75 -4.52 15.94
N ASP A 335 13.83 -4.82 15.23
CA ASP A 335 14.07 -6.15 14.65
C ASP A 335 14.20 -7.23 15.73
N LYS A 336 14.88 -6.96 16.85
CA LYS A 336 15.06 -7.92 17.95
C LYS A 336 13.75 -8.22 18.69
N ILE A 337 12.96 -7.19 19.00
CA ILE A 337 11.64 -7.37 19.63
C ILE A 337 10.68 -8.15 18.71
N CYS A 338 10.81 -7.95 17.40
CA CYS A 338 9.97 -8.64 16.41
C CYS A 338 10.45 -10.07 16.11
N GLN A 339 11.76 -10.34 16.16
CA GLN A 339 12.34 -11.66 15.92
C GLN A 339 12.15 -12.64 17.09
N GLU A 340 12.24 -12.15 18.34
CA GLU A 340 12.24 -13.05 19.51
C GLU A 340 10.82 -13.51 19.92
N GLY A 341 9.77 -12.90 19.36
CA GLY A 341 8.39 -13.28 19.64
C GLY A 341 7.98 -13.02 21.09
N LEU A 342 6.71 -12.72 21.31
CA LEU A 342 6.09 -12.68 22.64
C LEU A 342 5.95 -14.11 23.22
N SER A 343 7.04 -14.89 23.26
CA SER A 343 7.09 -16.10 24.06
C SER A 343 7.36 -15.68 25.49
N GLY A 344 6.29 -15.63 26.28
CA GLY A 344 6.28 -15.07 27.62
C GLY A 344 7.38 -15.62 28.52
N LYS A 345 8.37 -14.78 28.80
CA LYS A 345 9.12 -14.70 30.06
C LYS A 345 9.56 -13.26 30.23
N ARG A 346 9.24 -12.68 31.39
CA ARG A 346 9.52 -11.29 31.81
C ARG A 346 10.81 -10.73 31.19
N LEU A 347 10.69 -9.71 30.34
CA LEU A 347 11.80 -8.80 30.06
C LEU A 347 12.10 -7.99 31.32
N GLY A 348 13.07 -8.45 32.11
CA GLY A 348 13.69 -7.64 33.16
C GLY A 348 14.69 -6.68 32.53
N PHE A 349 14.33 -5.42 32.42
CA PHE A 349 15.27 -4.34 32.08
C PHE A 349 16.03 -3.90 33.34
N PHE A 350 17.35 -3.69 33.15
CA PHE A 350 18.40 -3.20 34.07
C PHE A 350 19.18 -4.23 34.91
N LYS A 351 20.46 -4.41 34.54
CA LYS A 351 21.60 -4.15 35.43
C LYS A 351 22.93 -4.12 34.64
N GLU A 352 23.53 -2.94 34.51
CA GLU A 352 24.98 -2.82 34.45
C GLU A 352 25.39 -1.46 35.02
N SER A 353 25.76 -1.46 36.29
CA SER A 353 26.39 -0.32 36.96
C SER A 353 27.85 -0.24 36.54
N SER A 354 28.26 0.88 35.95
CA SER A 354 29.69 1.18 35.75
C SER A 354 30.41 1.41 37.09
N PRO A 355 31.73 1.12 37.18
CA PRO A 355 32.47 1.13 38.44
C PRO A 355 33.06 2.51 38.75
N LYS A 356 33.15 2.81 40.06
CA LYS A 356 33.80 3.94 40.75
C LYS A 356 32.93 5.18 41.01
N VAL A 357 32.42 5.28 42.24
CA VAL A 357 32.82 6.32 43.21
C VAL A 357 32.81 5.70 44.61
N SER A 358 33.85 6.01 45.38
CA SER A 358 34.19 5.50 46.69
C SER A 358 33.36 6.10 47.84
N THR A 359 33.41 5.38 48.97
CA THR A 359 33.33 5.87 50.37
C THR A 359 32.02 6.50 50.85
N GLU A 360 31.25 5.75 51.64
CA GLU A 360 31.14 5.96 53.09
C GLU A 360 30.27 4.87 53.74
N ALA A 361 30.71 4.40 54.91
CA ALA A 361 30.12 3.31 55.67
C ALA A 361 28.75 3.67 56.28
N ARG A 362 27.84 2.70 56.37
CA ARG A 362 27.09 2.35 57.60
C ARG A 362 26.22 1.11 57.43
N HIS A 363 26.53 0.13 58.27
CA HIS A 363 25.78 -1.02 58.77
C HIS A 363 24.28 -1.13 58.43
N CYS A 364 23.87 -2.28 57.90
CA CYS A 364 22.65 -3.02 58.26
C CYS A 364 22.82 -4.53 57.98
N SER A 365 22.22 -5.33 58.87
CA SER A 365 22.32 -6.77 59.20
C SER A 365 22.50 -7.86 58.13
N ASP A 366 23.11 -8.98 58.56
CA ASP A 366 23.24 -10.29 57.88
C ASP A 366 21.92 -10.89 57.33
N ALA A 367 20.76 -10.39 57.76
CA ALA A 367 19.44 -10.83 57.28
C ALA A 367 19.10 -10.37 55.85
N GLU A 368 19.78 -9.35 55.32
CA GLU A 368 19.58 -8.87 53.94
C GLU A 368 20.44 -9.65 52.92
N GLN A 369 21.48 -10.34 53.39
CA GLN A 369 22.38 -11.16 52.57
C GLN A 369 21.75 -12.53 52.23
N ASP A 370 21.03 -13.16 53.17
CA ASP A 370 20.34 -14.44 52.95
C ASP A 370 19.17 -14.34 51.97
N ILE A 371 18.52 -13.18 51.87
CA ILE A 371 17.45 -12.91 50.89
C ILE A 371 18.04 -12.75 49.49
N HIS A 372 19.22 -12.15 49.38
CA HIS A 372 19.94 -12.00 48.12
C HIS A 372 20.40 -13.37 47.56
N ASP A 373 20.89 -14.26 48.43
CA ASP A 373 21.44 -15.55 48.01
C ASP A 373 20.35 -16.60 47.68
N GLN A 374 19.12 -16.45 48.20
CA GLN A 374 17.96 -17.25 47.78
C GLN A 374 17.37 -16.82 46.43
N GLN A 375 17.55 -15.56 46.02
CA GLN A 375 16.88 -14.99 44.84
C GLN A 375 17.70 -15.14 43.54
N PHE A 376 19.02 -15.36 43.64
CA PHE A 376 19.94 -15.47 42.51
C PHE A 376 20.65 -16.83 42.43
N GLY A 377 19.88 -17.92 42.59
CA GLY A 377 20.35 -19.31 42.61
C GLY A 377 21.42 -19.63 41.56
N LEU A 378 22.67 -19.78 42.04
CA LEU A 378 23.76 -20.43 41.33
C LEU A 378 23.66 -21.93 41.56
N VAL A 379 23.48 -22.69 40.48
CA VAL A 379 23.61 -24.15 40.49
C VAL A 379 25.06 -24.53 40.81
N PRO A 380 25.34 -25.47 41.74
CA PRO A 380 26.69 -25.89 42.06
C PRO A 380 27.39 -26.54 40.87
N CYS A 381 28.61 -26.10 40.57
CA CYS A 381 29.51 -26.83 39.69
C CYS A 381 30.18 -27.95 40.51
N LEU A 382 29.77 -29.20 40.31
CA LEU A 382 30.45 -30.37 40.87
C LEU A 382 31.73 -30.62 40.08
N THR A 383 32.89 -30.57 40.73
CA THR A 383 34.03 -31.43 40.37
C THR A 383 34.95 -31.68 41.57
N LYS A 384 34.97 -32.98 41.95
CA LYS A 384 35.91 -33.77 42.79
C LYS A 384 36.20 -33.36 44.22
#